data_AF-A0A3D3AA91-F1
#
_entry.id   AF-A0A3D3AA91-F1
#
_cell.length_a   1.000
_cell.length_b   1.000
_cell.length_c   1.000
_cell.angle_alpha   90.00
_cell.angle_beta   90.00
_cell.angle_gamma   90.00
#
_symmetry.space_group_name_H-M   'P 1'
#
loop_
_entity.id
_entity.type
_entity.pdbx_description
1 polymer ?
#
loop_
_entity_poly.entity_id
_entity_poly.type
_entity_poly.pdbx_seq_one_letter_code
_entity_poly.pdbx_strand_id
1 'polypeptide(L)'
;TIQEGAAAYLNRQYRAIGVVGVAIAILVFFLLGAKVSAGFIVGAALSGAAGYVGMLVSVRANVRTTQAASESLGAGLSMAFRSGAVTGMLVAGLALLAVAVYFAVLINGFGLSPDSREVVDAMVAL
;
A
#
# COMPACT_ATOMS: atom_id res chain seq x y z
N THR A 1 18.00 14.60 10.82
CA THR A 1 16.98 14.95 11.82
C THR A 1 15.55 14.66 11.36
N ILE A 2 14.96 15.35 10.36
CA ILE A 2 13.55 15.12 9.98
C ILE A 2 13.33 13.76 9.31
N GLN A 3 14.22 13.33 8.40
CA GLN A 3 14.12 12.01 7.76
C GLN A 3 14.28 10.85 8.76
N GLU A 4 15.22 10.98 9.71
CA GLU A 4 15.44 9.98 10.76
C GLU A 4 14.27 9.92 11.74
N GLY A 5 13.71 11.08 12.13
CA GLY A 5 12.54 11.16 12.99
C GLY A 5 11.29 10.57 12.32
N ALA A 6 11.08 10.86 11.03
CA ALA A 6 10.00 10.28 10.25
C ALA A 6 10.15 8.76 10.14
N ALA A 7 11.35 8.24 9.84
CA ALA A 7 11.60 6.80 9.78
C ALA A 7 11.38 6.10 11.13
N ALA A 8 11.82 6.73 12.23
CA ALA A 8 11.58 6.20 13.58
C ALA A 8 10.10 6.19 13.96
N TYR A 9 9.33 7.22 13.56
CA TYR A 9 7.89 7.27 13.74
C TYR A 9 7.17 6.19 12.92
N LEU A 10 7.50 6.07 11.63
CA LEU A 10 6.98 5.03 10.74
C LEU A 10 7.19 3.64 11.31
N ASN A 11 8.41 3.30 11.74
CA ASN A 11 8.71 1.98 12.29
C ASN A 11 7.87 1.65 13.52
N ARG A 12 7.59 2.64 14.39
CA ARG A 12 6.71 2.45 15.55
C ARG A 12 5.25 2.29 15.14
N GLN A 13 4.77 3.14 14.23
CA GLN A 13 3.39 3.10 13.74
C GLN A 13 3.10 1.78 13.01
N TYR A 14 4.00 1.37 12.12
CA TYR A 14 3.88 0.14 11.34
C TYR A 14 3.95 -1.10 12.19
N ARG A 15 4.71 -1.08 13.29
CA ARG A 15 4.70 -2.18 14.25
C ARG A 15 3.33 -2.33 14.92
N ALA A 16 2.69 -1.22 15.30
CA ALA A 16 1.34 -1.26 15.87
C ALA A 16 0.30 -1.72 14.83
N ILE A 17 0.35 -1.17 13.61
CA ILE A 17 -0.51 -1.59 12.50
C ILE A 17 -0.32 -3.07 12.19
N GLY A 18 0.93 -3.56 12.20
CA GLY A 18 1.24 -4.97 11.96
C GLY A 18 0.62 -5.90 12.99
N VAL A 19 0.63 -5.53 14.28
CA VAL A 19 -0.02 -6.32 15.34
C VAL A 19 -1.53 -6.41 15.10
N VAL A 20 -2.18 -5.28 14.78
CA VAL A 20 -3.62 -5.26 14.46
C VAL A 20 -3.91 -6.06 13.19
N GLY A 21 -3.07 -5.92 12.17
CA GLY A 21 -3.18 -6.66 10.90
C GLY A 21 -3.11 -8.17 11.11
N VAL A 22 -2.19 -8.66 11.95
CA VAL A 22 -2.12 -10.09 12.29
C VAL A 22 -3.39 -10.56 13.02
N ALA A 23 -3.90 -9.77 13.97
CA ALA A 23 -5.13 -10.12 14.67
C ALA A 23 -6.33 -10.22 13.71
N ILE A 24 -6.47 -9.28 12.78
CA ILE A 24 -7.52 -9.31 11.75
C ILE A 24 -7.31 -10.50 10.80
N ALA A 25 -6.08 -10.78 10.37
CA ALA A 25 -5.79 -11.91 9.48
C ALA A 25 -6.20 -13.26 10.10
N ILE A 26 -5.95 -13.45 11.40
CA ILE A 26 -6.39 -14.62 12.16
C ILE A 26 -7.91 -14.69 12.21
N LEU A 27 -8.59 -13.57 12.51
CA LEU A 27 -10.04 -13.51 12.57
C LEU A 27 -10.68 -13.86 11.21
N VAL A 28 -10.17 -13.26 10.13
CA VAL A 28 -10.63 -13.53 8.75
C VAL A 28 -10.38 -14.98 8.36
N PHE A 29 -9.25 -15.57 8.78
CA PHE A 29 -8.96 -16.97 8.51
C PHE A 29 -10.02 -17.92 9.08
N PHE A 30 -10.42 -17.71 10.35
CA PHE A 30 -11.41 -18.58 10.99
C PHE A 30 -12.85 -18.30 10.53
N LEU A 31 -13.18 -17.07 10.12
CA LEU A 31 -14.54 -16.69 9.74
C LEU A 31 -14.83 -16.87 8.24
N LEU A 32 -13.87 -16.57 7.37
CA LEU A 32 -14.05 -16.53 5.91
C LEU A 32 -13.12 -17.51 5.15
N GLY A 33 -12.17 -18.12 5.85
CA GLY A 33 -11.31 -19.16 5.29
C GLY A 33 -9.97 -18.65 4.75
N ALA A 34 -9.13 -19.61 4.33
CA ALA A 34 -7.73 -19.39 4.01
C ALA A 34 -7.51 -18.48 2.79
N LYS A 35 -8.36 -18.58 1.77
CA LYS A 35 -8.24 -17.78 0.54
C LYS A 35 -8.45 -16.30 0.87
N VAL A 36 -9.58 -15.96 1.48
CA VAL A 36 -9.93 -14.59 1.88
C VAL A 36 -8.86 -13.98 2.81
N SER A 37 -8.37 -14.74 3.80
CA SER A 37 -7.28 -14.29 4.68
C SER A 37 -5.97 -14.05 3.92
N ALA A 38 -5.63 -14.89 2.94
CA ALA A 38 -4.45 -14.69 2.10
C ALA A 38 -4.57 -13.41 1.26
N GLY A 39 -5.75 -13.13 0.69
CA GLY A 39 -6.03 -11.87 -0.01
C GLY A 39 -5.78 -10.67 0.90
N PHE A 40 -6.38 -10.67 2.09
CA PHE A 40 -6.16 -9.62 3.09
C PHE A 40 -4.70 -9.40 3.45
N ILE A 41 -3.92 -10.48 3.67
CA ILE A 41 -2.50 -10.36 4.02
C ILE A 41 -1.71 -9.72 2.88
N VAL A 42 -1.95 -10.13 1.63
CA VAL A 42 -1.29 -9.57 0.45
C VAL A 42 -1.62 -8.08 0.31
N GLY A 43 -2.90 -7.74 0.38
CA GLY A 43 -3.38 -6.36 0.31
C GLY A 43 -2.81 -5.47 1.40
N ALA A 44 -2.88 -5.93 2.66
CA ALA A 44 -2.35 -5.22 3.80
C ALA A 44 -0.82 -5.02 3.71
N ALA A 45 -0.08 -6.03 3.24
CA ALA A 45 1.37 -5.93 3.05
C ALA A 45 1.75 -4.91 1.96
N LEU A 46 1.06 -4.96 0.80
CA LEU A 46 1.31 -4.03 -0.30
C LEU A 46 0.89 -2.59 0.05
N SER A 47 -0.24 -2.42 0.73
CA SER A 47 -0.70 -1.14 1.26
C SER A 47 0.32 -0.54 2.25
N GLY A 48 0.82 -1.37 3.16
CA GLY A 48 1.90 -0.98 4.06
C GLY A 48 3.18 -0.59 3.31
N ALA A 49 3.63 -1.39 2.35
CA ALA A 49 4.81 -1.05 1.55
C ALA A 49 4.62 0.30 0.82
N ALA A 50 3.45 0.53 0.23
CA ALA A 50 3.11 1.76 -0.46
C ALA A 50 3.11 2.99 0.47
N GLY A 51 2.52 2.86 1.65
CA GLY A 51 2.49 3.93 2.66
C GLY A 51 3.89 4.26 3.19
N TYR A 52 4.73 3.26 3.41
CA TYR A 52 6.11 3.47 3.89
C TYR A 52 6.94 4.21 2.84
N VAL A 53 6.91 3.74 1.59
CA VAL A 53 7.63 4.38 0.48
C VAL A 53 7.11 5.79 0.21
N GLY A 54 5.78 5.97 0.20
CA GLY A 54 5.14 7.26 -0.01
C GLY A 54 5.61 8.30 1.02
N MET A 55 5.61 7.94 2.31
CA MET A 55 6.06 8.86 3.36
C MET A 55 7.55 9.21 3.23
N LEU A 56 8.42 8.26 2.88
CA LEU A 56 9.84 8.54 2.65
C LEU A 56 10.05 9.51 1.46
N VAL A 57 9.29 9.33 0.38
CA VAL A 57 9.31 10.24 -0.78
C VAL A 57 8.82 11.62 -0.38
N SER A 58 7.70 11.73 0.35
CA SER A 58 7.16 13.00 0.83
C SER A 58 8.14 13.77 1.70
N VAL A 59 8.80 13.12 2.67
CA VAL A 59 9.76 13.79 3.56
C VAL A 59 10.97 14.33 2.79
N ARG A 60 11.47 13.58 1.79
CA ARG A 60 12.54 14.04 0.90
C ARG A 60 12.09 15.17 -0.02
N ALA A 61 10.85 15.10 -0.52
CA ALA A 61 10.28 16.10 -1.39
C ALA A 61 10.05 17.43 -0.67
N ASN A 62 9.65 17.43 0.61
CA ASN A 62 9.40 18.66 1.36
C ASN A 62 10.60 19.63 1.33
N VAL A 63 11.81 19.13 1.61
CA VAL A 63 13.02 19.98 1.58
C VAL A 63 13.29 20.50 0.17
N ARG A 64 13.14 19.66 -0.86
CA ARG A 64 13.36 20.05 -2.26
C ARG A 64 12.32 21.06 -2.76
N THR A 65 11.07 20.91 -2.33
CA THR A 65 9.98 21.83 -2.63
C THR A 65 10.21 23.19 -1.98
N THR A 66 10.65 23.23 -0.71
CA THR A 66 10.99 24.49 -0.03
C THR A 66 12.16 25.20 -0.72
N GLN A 67 13.21 24.47 -1.12
CA GLN A 67 14.31 25.05 -1.88
C GLN A 67 13.86 25.58 -3.23
N ALA A 68 13.06 24.82 -4.00
CA ALA A 68 12.55 25.28 -5.29
C ALA A 68 11.59 26.49 -5.16
N ALA A 69 10.80 26.54 -4.08
CA ALA A 69 9.93 27.67 -3.78
C ALA A 69 10.69 28.96 -3.44
N SER A 70 11.95 28.84 -2.97
CA SER A 70 12.82 29.99 -2.73
C SER A 70 13.31 30.66 -4.01
N GLU A 71 13.35 29.92 -5.13
CA GLU A 71 13.66 30.45 -6.45
C GLU A 71 12.39 30.97 -7.15
N SER A 72 11.31 30.18 -7.16
CA SER A 72 10.01 30.62 -7.65
C SER A 72 8.87 29.73 -7.16
N LEU A 73 7.68 30.32 -7.01
CA LEU A 73 6.48 29.57 -6.66
C LEU A 73 6.17 28.46 -7.68
N GLY A 74 6.37 28.72 -8.98
CA GLY A 74 6.14 27.75 -10.05
C GLY A 74 7.06 26.52 -9.95
N ALA A 75 8.35 26.73 -9.64
CA ALA A 75 9.29 25.65 -9.43
C ALA A 75 8.90 24.80 -8.20
N GLY A 76 8.55 25.44 -7.08
CA GLY A 76 8.04 24.76 -5.88
C GLY A 76 6.80 23.91 -6.18
N LEU A 77 5.82 24.47 -6.88
CA LEU A 77 4.58 23.77 -7.24
C LEU A 77 4.87 22.56 -8.14
N SER A 78 5.74 22.71 -9.13
CA SER A 78 6.12 21.62 -10.03
C SER A 78 6.78 20.45 -9.28
N MET A 79 7.62 20.75 -8.29
CA MET A 79 8.28 19.75 -7.45
C MET A 79 7.29 19.02 -6.54
N ALA A 80 6.35 19.76 -5.94
CA ALA A 80 5.28 19.18 -5.14
C ALA A 80 4.42 18.21 -5.97
N PHE A 81 3.95 18.62 -7.14
CA PHE A 81 3.14 17.77 -8.02
C PHE A 81 3.88 16.52 -8.49
N ARG A 82 5.15 16.65 -8.90
CA ARG A 82 5.96 15.49 -9.30
C ARG A 82 6.11 14.48 -8.17
N SER A 83 6.36 14.93 -6.95
CA SER A 83 6.48 14.04 -5.79
C SER A 83 5.16 13.34 -5.44
N GLY A 84 4.03 14.06 -5.56
CA GLY A 84 2.69 13.50 -5.38
C GLY A 84 2.35 12.46 -6.45
N ALA A 85 2.64 12.75 -7.72
CA ALA A 85 2.42 11.85 -8.84
C ALA A 85 3.18 10.52 -8.69
N VAL A 86 4.43 10.55 -8.22
CA VAL A 86 5.22 9.33 -7.97
C VAL A 86 4.54 8.44 -6.91
N THR A 87 4.09 9.03 -5.81
CA THR A 87 3.41 8.27 -4.75
C THR A 87 2.06 7.73 -5.23
N GLY A 88 1.29 8.54 -5.98
CA GLY A 88 0.01 8.11 -6.54
C GLY A 88 0.15 6.97 -7.55
N MET A 89 1.12 7.05 -8.48
CA MET A 89 1.40 5.97 -9.43
C MET A 89 1.86 4.70 -8.74
N LEU A 90 2.63 4.80 -7.66
CA LEU A 90 3.07 3.64 -6.89
C LEU A 90 1.89 2.93 -6.20
N VAL A 91 0.99 3.69 -5.56
CA VAL A 91 -0.21 3.12 -4.92
C VAL A 91 -1.12 2.46 -5.97
N ALA A 92 -1.43 3.17 -7.06
CA ALA A 92 -2.28 2.63 -8.12
C ALA A 92 -1.65 1.40 -8.79
N GLY A 93 -0.34 1.44 -9.07
CA GLY A 93 0.39 0.33 -9.68
C GLY A 93 0.42 -0.92 -8.81
N LEU A 94 0.71 -0.76 -7.50
CA LEU A 94 0.70 -1.88 -6.56
C LEU A 94 -0.70 -2.46 -6.36
N ALA A 95 -1.75 -1.63 -6.32
CA ALA A 95 -3.13 -2.09 -6.22
C ALA A 95 -3.55 -2.90 -7.45
N LEU A 96 -3.29 -2.39 -8.65
CA LEU A 96 -3.60 -3.11 -9.90
C LEU A 96 -2.79 -4.40 -10.01
N LEU A 97 -1.51 -4.39 -9.63
CA LEU A 97 -0.68 -5.58 -9.61
C LEU A 97 -1.23 -6.63 -8.62
N ALA A 98 -1.62 -6.21 -7.42
CA ALA A 98 -2.20 -7.09 -6.40
C ALA A 98 -3.44 -7.79 -6.93
N VAL A 99 -4.39 -7.01 -7.46
CA VAL A 99 -5.66 -7.52 -8.00
C VAL A 99 -5.39 -8.48 -9.16
N ALA A 100 -4.56 -8.07 -10.13
CA ALA A 100 -4.28 -8.90 -11.31
C ALA A 100 -3.61 -10.22 -10.95
N VAL A 101 -2.57 -10.18 -10.11
CA VAL A 101 -1.82 -11.39 -9.71
C VAL A 101 -2.70 -12.29 -8.85
N TYR A 102 -3.39 -11.73 -7.86
CA TYR A 102 -4.19 -12.53 -6.94
C TYR A 102 -5.40 -13.17 -7.62
N PHE A 103 -6.08 -12.44 -8.52
CA PHE A 103 -7.13 -12.99 -9.38
C PHE A 103 -6.61 -14.10 -10.30
N ALA A 104 -5.46 -13.90 -10.95
CA ALA A 104 -4.85 -14.91 -11.81
C ALA A 104 -4.48 -16.19 -11.03
N VAL A 105 -4.03 -16.06 -9.77
CA VAL A 105 -3.72 -17.20 -8.89
C VAL A 105 -4.98 -17.96 -8.50
N LEU A 106 -6.09 -17.27 -8.18
CA LEU A 106 -7.36 -17.93 -7.85
C LEU A 106 -7.92 -18.74 -9.01
N ILE A 107 -7.84 -18.22 -10.24
CA ILE A 107 -8.37 -18.90 -11.42
C ILE A 107 -7.42 -19.98 -11.93
N ASN A 108 -6.17 -19.62 -12.25
CA ASN A 108 -5.25 -20.54 -12.92
C ASN A 108 -4.56 -21.50 -11.94
N GLY A 109 -4.34 -21.07 -10.69
CA GLY A 109 -3.71 -21.90 -9.67
C GLY A 109 -4.70 -22.82 -8.96
N PHE A 110 -5.86 -22.29 -8.58
CA PHE A 110 -6.87 -23.05 -7.82
C PHE A 110 -8.03 -23.57 -8.69
N GLY A 111 -8.09 -23.23 -9.98
CA GLY A 111 -9.12 -23.73 -10.90
C GLY A 111 -10.52 -23.21 -10.61
N LEU A 112 -10.65 -22.10 -9.87
CA LEU A 112 -11.95 -21.53 -9.51
C LEU A 112 -12.60 -20.84 -10.70
N SER A 113 -13.93 -20.91 -10.77
CA SER A 113 -14.68 -20.17 -11.79
C SER A 113 -14.66 -18.66 -11.47
N PRO A 114 -14.54 -17.76 -12.46
CA PRO A 114 -14.43 -16.32 -12.22
C PRO A 114 -15.64 -15.70 -11.52
N ASP A 115 -16.80 -16.34 -11.65
CA ASP A 115 -18.10 -15.95 -11.11
C ASP A 115 -18.41 -16.59 -9.75
N SER A 116 -17.51 -17.43 -9.23
CA SER A 116 -17.71 -18.09 -7.93
C SER A 116 -17.67 -17.09 -6.77
N ARG A 117 -18.52 -17.31 -5.76
CA ARG A 117 -18.55 -16.50 -4.53
C ARG A 117 -17.21 -16.50 -3.82
N GLU A 118 -16.46 -17.61 -3.85
CA GLU A 118 -15.12 -17.68 -3.26
C GLU A 118 -14.14 -16.66 -3.87
N VAL A 119 -14.19 -16.45 -5.19
CA VAL A 119 -13.34 -15.45 -5.86
C VAL A 119 -13.76 -14.04 -5.48
N VAL A 120 -15.07 -13.77 -5.44
CA VAL A 120 -15.60 -12.46 -5.05
C VAL A 120 -15.23 -12.12 -3.61
N ASP A 121 -15.46 -13.03 -2.67
CA ASP A 121 -15.16 -12.81 -1.24
C ASP A 121 -13.65 -12.60 -1.02
N ALA A 122 -12.81 -13.34 -1.75
CA ALA A 122 -11.35 -13.17 -1.69
C ALA A 122 -10.88 -11.83 -2.30
N MET A 123 -11.50 -11.38 -3.38
CA MET A 123 -11.20 -10.09 -4.01
C MET A 123 -11.64 -8.90 -3.17
N VAL A 124 -12.76 -9.01 -2.44
CA VAL A 124 -13.26 -7.96 -1.54
C VAL A 124 -12.35 -7.77 -0.33
N ALA A 125 -11.69 -8.83 0.11
CA ALA A 125 -10.79 -8.79 1.26
C ALA A 125 -9.36 -8.32 0.95
N LEU A 126 -8.99 -8.24 -0.33
CA LEU A 126 -7.69 -7.73 -0.81
C LEU A 126 -7.60 -6.21 -0.62
#